data_AF-A0A4Q6GN77-F1
#
_entry.id   AF-A0A4Q6GN77-F1
#
_cell.length_a   1.000
_cell.length_b   1.000
_cell.length_c   1.000
_cell.angle_alpha   90.00
_cell.angle_beta   90.00
_cell.angle_gamma   90.00
#
_symmetry.space_group_name_H-M   'P 1'
#
loop_
_entity.id
_entity.type
_entity.pdbx_description
1 polymer ?
#
loop_
_entity_poly.entity_id
_entity_poly.type
_entity_poly.pdbx_seq_one_letter_code
_entity_poly.pdbx_strand_id
1 'polypeptide(L)' 'ITLGIDGTETFDVIGERTPGAELALVIHRKEGERVEVPVTCRLDSDEEVSIYEAGGVLQRFAQDFLESTQLGSSRVG' A
#
# COMPACT_ATOMS: atom_id res chain seq x y z
N ILE A 1 -8.71 21.94 9.93
CA ILE A 1 -7.83 22.37 8.82
C ILE A 1 -8.31 21.69 7.56
N THR A 2 -8.36 22.40 6.43
CA THR A 2 -8.55 21.80 5.11
C THR A 2 -7.26 22.01 4.31
N LEU A 3 -6.91 21.05 3.46
CA LEU A 3 -5.69 21.14 2.65
C LEU A 3 -5.91 21.88 1.32
N GLY A 4 -7.13 22.36 1.03
CA GLY A 4 -7.42 23.08 -0.22
C GLY A 4 -7.10 22.27 -1.47
N ILE A 5 -7.37 20.96 -1.47
CA ILE A 5 -7.18 20.08 -2.63
C ILE A 5 -8.30 20.36 -3.62
N ASP A 6 -7.95 20.75 -4.86
CA ASP A 6 -8.92 21.11 -5.90
C ASP A 6 -8.97 20.11 -7.07
N GLY A 7 -8.07 19.12 -7.08
CA GLY A 7 -8.00 18.06 -8.08
C GLY A 7 -7.02 18.35 -9.22
N THR A 8 -6.33 19.49 -9.20
CA THR A 8 -5.26 19.80 -10.16
C THR A 8 -3.89 19.31 -9.71
N GLU A 9 -3.77 18.83 -8.47
CA GLU A 9 -2.52 18.36 -7.88
C GLU A 9 -2.16 16.93 -8.28
N THR A 10 -0.89 16.58 -8.14
CA THR A 10 -0.43 15.19 -8.08
C THR A 10 0.08 14.86 -6.68
N PHE A 11 0.13 13.58 -6.34
CA PHE A 11 0.41 13.13 -4.98
C PHE A 11 1.43 12.01 -4.97
N ASP A 12 2.40 12.09 -4.06
CA ASP A 12 3.17 10.94 -3.61
C ASP A 12 2.71 10.53 -2.21
N VAL A 13 2.79 9.24 -1.93
CA VAL A 13 2.59 8.69 -0.59
C VAL A 13 3.86 7.95 -0.20
N ILE A 14 4.60 8.51 0.76
CA ILE A 14 5.93 8.06 1.13
C ILE A 14 5.91 7.53 2.56
N GLY A 15 6.55 6.38 2.77
CA GLY A 15 6.70 5.75 4.08
C GLY A 15 6.58 4.23 4.01
N GLU A 16 6.91 3.59 5.13
CA GLU A 16 6.75 2.15 5.29
C GLU A 16 5.28 1.81 5.61
N ARG A 17 4.74 0.80 4.91
CA ARG A 17 3.34 0.39 5.06
C ARG A 17 3.23 -0.61 6.20
N THR A 18 3.09 -0.11 7.42
CA THR A 18 2.70 -0.92 8.59
C THR A 18 1.30 -0.53 9.06
N PRO A 19 0.60 -1.39 9.83
CA PRO A 19 -0.77 -1.09 10.24
C PRO A 19 -0.88 0.22 11.02
N GLY A 20 -1.78 1.11 10.58
CA GLY A 20 -2.00 2.41 11.22
C GLY A 20 -0.82 3.39 11.14
N ALA A 21 0.19 3.12 10.31
CA ALA A 21 1.39 3.96 10.20
C ALA A 21 1.08 5.41 9.84
N GLU A 22 1.91 6.33 10.30
CA GLU A 22 1.96 7.69 9.74
C GLU A 22 2.78 7.68 8.44
N LEU A 23 2.18 8.13 7.35
CA LEU A 23 2.81 8.29 6.04
C LEU A 23 2.89 9.78 5.67
N ALA A 24 3.83 10.14 4.82
CA ALA A 24 3.91 11.48 4.26
C ALA A 24 3.11 11.55 2.96
N LEU A 25 2.04 12.36 2.94
CA LEU A 25 1.39 12.79 1.72
C LEU A 25 2.15 14.00 1.17
N VAL A 26 2.79 13.84 0.02
CA VAL A 26 3.43 14.92 -0.72
C VAL A 26 2.47 15.42 -1.78
N ILE A 27 2.02 16.66 -1.65
CA ILE A 27 1.13 17.32 -2.60
C ILE A 27 1.97 18.18 -3.53
N HIS A 28 1.92 17.90 -4.82
CA HIS A 28 2.52 18.74 -5.87
C HIS A 28 1.41 19.60 -6.49
N ARG A 29 1.41 20.90 -6.19
CA ARG A 29 0.47 21.85 -6.77
C ARG A 29 0.85 22.14 -8.21
N LYS A 30 -0.16 22.44 -9.04
CA LYS A 30 0.05 22.88 -10.42
C LYS A 30 0.93 24.13 -10.53
N GLU A 31 0.88 25.00 -9.53
CA GLU A 31 1.69 26.23 -9.46
C GLU A 31 3.14 25.97 -9.01
N GLY A 32 3.51 24.71 -8.77
CA GLY A 32 4.87 24.29 -8.42
C GLY A 32 5.17 24.25 -6.91
N GLU A 33 4.21 24.62 -6.06
CA GLU A 33 4.32 24.45 -4.62
C GLU A 33 4.30 22.96 -4.24
N ARG A 34 5.17 22.57 -3.30
CA ARG A 34 5.21 21.24 -2.69
C ARG A 34 4.86 21.35 -1.20
N VAL A 35 3.82 20.63 -0.78
CA VAL A 35 3.38 20.57 0.63
C VAL A 35 3.49 19.13 1.12
N GLU A 36 3.98 18.94 2.34
CA GLU A 36 4.09 17.63 2.97
C GLU A 36 3.22 17.58 4.23
N VAL A 37 2.34 16.58 4.31
CA VAL A 37 1.35 16.47 5.39
C VAL A 37 1.34 15.03 5.93
N PRO A 38 1.40 14.80 7.25
CA PRO A 38 1.24 13.48 7.81
C PRO A 38 -0.19 12.97 7.61
N VAL A 39 -0.32 11.71 7.18
CA VAL A 39 -1.60 11.02 7.00
C VAL A 39 -1.53 9.62 7.59
N THR A 40 -2.66 9.09 8.04
CA THR A 40 -2.74 7.74 8.60
C THR A 40 -2.94 6.70 7.49
N CYS A 41 -2.11 5.67 7.46
CA CYS A 41 -2.31 4.47 6.66
C CYS A 41 -3.52 3.69 7.21
N ARG A 42 -4.51 3.39 6.35
CA ARG A 42 -5.72 2.63 6.71
C ARG A 42 -5.65 1.16 6.32
N LEU A 43 -4.44 0.62 6.26
CA LEU A 43 -4.22 -0.80 6.45
C LEU A 43 -4.26 -0.98 7.97
N ASP A 44 -5.30 -1.62 8.47
CA ASP A 44 -5.63 -1.73 9.89
C ASP A 44 -5.06 -3.04 10.49
N SER A 45 -4.55 -3.97 9.66
CA SER A 45 -3.89 -5.21 10.10
C SER A 45 -2.74 -5.66 9.18
N ASP A 46 -1.85 -6.53 9.69
CA ASP A 46 -0.79 -7.16 8.89
C ASP A 46 -1.36 -7.97 7.72
N GLU A 47 -2.56 -8.54 7.90
CA GLU A 47 -3.25 -9.26 6.84
C GLU A 47 -3.59 -8.34 5.66
N GLU A 48 -4.11 -7.15 5.94
CA GLU A 48 -4.42 -6.16 4.92
C GLU A 48 -3.16 -5.63 4.22
N VAL A 49 -2.05 -5.48 4.96
CA VAL A 49 -0.74 -5.17 4.36
C VAL A 49 -0.34 -6.24 3.35
N SER A 50 -0.41 -7.52 3.73
CA SER A 50 -0.06 -8.62 2.82
C SER A 50 -0.98 -8.69 1.58
N ILE A 51 -2.27 -8.40 1.75
CA ILE A 51 -3.24 -8.34 0.64
C ILE A 51 -2.91 -7.19 -0.31
N TYR A 52 -2.61 -6.01 0.25
CA TYR A 52 -2.24 -4.83 -0.52
C TYR A 52 -0.96 -5.07 -1.33
N GLU A 53 0.07 -5.66 -0.71
CA GLU A 53 1.35 -5.98 -1.37
C GLU A 53 1.20 -7.01 -2.49
N ALA A 54 0.30 -7.99 -2.32
CA ALA A 54 -0.04 -8.94 -3.36
C ALA A 54 -0.80 -8.31 -4.55
N GLY A 55 -1.25 -7.05 -4.43
CA GLY A 55 -2.06 -6.37 -5.43
C GLY A 55 -3.56 -6.66 -5.34
N GLY A 56 -4.00 -7.30 -4.24
CA GLY A 56 -5.40 -7.62 -3.98
C GLY A 56 -5.61 -9.03 -3.44
N VAL A 57 -6.82 -9.27 -2.94
CA VAL A 57 -7.15 -10.52 -2.25
C VAL A 57 -7.06 -11.74 -3.17
N LEU A 58 -7.46 -11.60 -4.43
CA LEU A 58 -7.43 -12.70 -5.41
C LEU A 58 -6.00 -13.08 -5.78
N GLN A 59 -5.13 -12.08 -5.87
CA GLN A 59 -3.72 -12.26 -6.16
C GLN A 59 -3.01 -12.96 -5.01
N ARG A 60 -3.30 -12.58 -3.75
CA ARG A 60 -2.82 -13.29 -2.56
C ARG A 60 -3.26 -14.76 -2.58
N PHE A 61 -4.54 -15.04 -2.84
CA PHE A 61 -5.01 -16.42 -2.94
C PHE A 61 -4.35 -17.22 -4.07
N ALA A 62 -4.13 -16.61 -5.24
CA ALA A 62 -3.45 -17.27 -6.35
C ALA A 62 -1.99 -17.62 -6.00
N GLN A 63 -1.29 -16.72 -5.32
CA GLN A 63 0.08 -16.95 -4.84
C GLN A 63 0.13 -18.08 -3.81
N ASP A 64 -0.73 -18.04 -2.79
CA ASP A 64 -0.82 -19.08 -1.76
C ASP A 64 -1.10 -20.46 -2.38
N PHE A 65 -2.01 -20.50 -3.36
CA PHE A 65 -2.32 -21.73 -4.09
C PHE A 65 -1.10 -22.28 -4.82
N LEU A 66 -0.37 -21.44 -5.57
CA LEU A 66 0.84 -21.86 -6.29
C LEU A 66 1.94 -22.34 -5.34
N GLU A 67 2.21 -21.62 -4.25
CA GLU A 67 3.22 -22.00 -3.26
C GLU A 67 2.90 -23.34 -2.61
N SER A 68 1.63 -23.57 -2.27
CA SER A 68 1.18 -24.85 -1.68
C SER A 68 1.43 -26.05 -2.60
N THR A 69 1.28 -25.87 -3.92
CA THR A 69 1.51 -26.94 -4.91
C THR A 69 2.99 -27.21 -5.13
N GLN A 70 3.87 -26.21 -4.98
CA GLN A 70 5.32 -26.39 -5.13
C GLN A 70 5.94 -27.13 -3.93
N LEU A 71 5.49 -26.84 -2.71
CA LEU A 71 5.93 -27.54 -1.49
C LEU A 71 5.52 -29.02 -1.46
N GLY A 72 4.39 -29.40 -2.09
CA GLY A 72 3.94 -30.79 -2.19
C GLY A 72 4.81 -31.67 -3.10
N SER A 73 5.47 -31.08 -4.09
CA SER A 73 6.28 -31.82 -5.07
C SER A 73 7.69 -32.20 -4.56
N SER A 74 8.18 -31.52 -3.52
CA SER A 74 9.55 -31.72 -2.99
C SER A 74 9.68 -32.86 -1.95
N ARG A 75 8.59 -33.53 -1.57
CA ARG A 75 8.61 -34.61 -0.55
C ARG A 75 8.52 -36.03 -1.10
N VAL A 76 8.55 -36.20 -2.43
CA VAL A 76 8.65 -37.51 -3.09
C VAL A 76 10.01 -37.58 -3.78
N GLY A 77 11.03 -37.95 -3.01
CA GLY A 77 12.40 -38.18 -3.47
C GLY A 77 13.10 -39.13 -2.52
#